data_AF-A0A7C4WYV3-F1
#
_entry.id   AF-A0A7C4WYV3-F1
#
_cell.length_a   1.000
_cell.length_b   1.000
_cell.length_c   1.000
_cell.angle_alpha   90.00
_cell.angle_beta   90.00
_cell.angle_gamma   90.00
#
_symmetry.space_group_name_H-M   'P 1'
#
loop_
_entity.id
_entity.type
_entity.pdbx_description
1 polymer ?
#
loop_
_entity_poly.entity_id
_entity_poly.type
_entity_poly.pdbx_seq_one_letter_code
_entity_poly.pdbx_strand_id
1 'polypeptide(L)'
;MSLMSGVERVTCPHCGKSTIKGKFCMYCGKELETVVEVQAAPQAPSIEAPKPEEMAEERKLIEQIANLHKWRFKLLDIFLEGGADVDIFEEVYREYHNRIETLENKLQEEKIKIEERIGELTTKLNQLKVRHEVGEIPDRQYIMSKLEIDKELSKLRPKLGLLQNPFDVRLADLPAFEESVRSRIERIKSSGKSLKLSDELINLIVNDLSSVLESLNVLMEQHRKIKHELNKLELRYKIGELKEDEYLAQKQRLEKQLEMQF
;
A
#
# COMPACT_ATOMS: atom_id res chain seq x y z
N MET A 1 17.75 22.10 64.76
CA MET A 1 17.92 20.76 64.14
C MET A 1 16.54 20.14 63.99
N SER A 2 16.04 20.05 62.75
CA SER A 2 14.82 19.35 62.28
C SER A 2 14.44 19.98 60.93
N LEU A 3 14.09 19.29 59.84
CA LEU A 3 13.55 17.95 59.64
C LEU A 3 14.18 17.27 58.42
N MET A 4 14.49 15.97 58.51
CA MET A 4 14.66 15.10 57.35
C MET A 4 13.30 14.53 56.94
N SER A 5 12.76 15.02 55.84
CA SER A 5 11.54 14.48 55.21
C SER A 5 11.90 13.17 54.53
N GLY A 6 11.46 12.04 55.11
CA GLY A 6 11.65 10.71 54.53
C GLY A 6 10.95 10.60 53.18
N VAL A 7 11.72 10.32 52.13
CA VAL A 7 11.20 10.06 50.79
C VAL A 7 10.75 8.59 50.74
N GLU A 8 9.43 8.36 50.73
CA GLU A 8 8.85 7.01 50.55
C GLU A 8 9.29 6.42 49.21
N ARG A 9 9.83 5.20 49.23
CA ARG A 9 10.27 4.46 48.04
C ARG A 9 9.36 3.26 47.79
N VAL A 10 9.03 3.02 46.52
CA VAL A 10 8.19 1.91 46.05
C VAL A 10 8.96 1.10 45.00
N THR A 11 8.79 -0.22 44.98
CA THR A 11 9.40 -1.08 43.96
C THR A 11 8.56 -1.07 42.71
N CYS A 12 9.14 -0.72 41.57
CA CYS A 12 8.41 -0.69 40.31
C CYS A 12 7.98 -2.10 39.88
N PRO A 13 6.68 -2.36 39.62
CA PRO A 13 6.21 -3.67 39.20
C PRO A 13 6.68 -4.07 37.79
N HIS A 14 7.18 -3.10 37.00
CA HIS A 14 7.60 -3.35 35.62
C HIS A 14 9.09 -3.64 35.45
N CYS A 15 9.95 -3.12 36.32
CA CYS A 15 11.41 -3.31 36.21
C CYS A 15 12.08 -3.80 37.50
N GLY A 16 11.32 -3.94 38.58
CA GLY A 16 11.79 -4.46 39.87
C GLY A 16 12.70 -3.52 40.65
N LYS A 17 12.97 -2.30 40.18
CA LYS A 17 13.87 -1.34 40.86
C LYS A 17 13.11 -0.48 41.87
N SER A 18 13.68 -0.25 43.05
CA SER A 18 13.16 0.67 44.07
C SER A 18 13.30 2.12 43.60
N THR A 19 12.18 2.80 43.41
CA THR A 19 12.09 4.17 42.93
C THR A 19 11.31 5.04 43.92
N ILE A 20 11.36 6.36 43.78
CA ILE A 20 10.64 7.29 44.65
C ILE A 20 9.15 7.19 44.32
N LYS A 21 8.28 7.16 45.34
CA LYS A 21 6.83 7.10 45.16
C LYS A 21 6.36 8.33 44.38
N GLY A 22 5.75 8.08 43.22
CA GLY A 22 5.28 9.08 42.28
C GLY A 22 4.50 8.39 41.15
N LYS A 23 4.02 9.14 40.16
CA LYS A 23 3.18 8.57 39.09
C LYS A 23 3.94 7.61 38.16
N PHE A 24 5.23 7.81 37.94
CA PHE A 24 6.05 7.04 37.01
C PHE A 24 7.37 6.59 37.63
N CYS A 25 7.85 5.41 37.24
CA CYS A 25 9.15 4.88 37.65
C CYS A 25 10.28 5.66 37.01
N MET A 26 11.21 6.18 37.81
CA MET A 26 12.34 6.96 37.30
C MET A 26 13.34 6.15 36.46
N TYR A 27 13.29 4.81 36.51
CA TYR A 27 14.22 3.93 35.81
C TYR A 27 13.67 3.36 34.50
N CYS A 28 12.36 3.09 34.42
CA CYS A 28 11.76 2.51 33.21
C CYS A 28 10.61 3.35 32.64
N GLY A 29 10.28 4.49 33.25
CA GLY A 29 9.27 5.44 32.77
C GLY A 29 7.82 4.95 32.85
N LYS A 30 7.57 3.74 33.34
CA LYS A 30 6.22 3.14 33.43
C LYS A 30 5.52 3.56 34.71
N GLU A 31 4.19 3.66 34.66
CA GLU A 31 3.36 4.09 35.77
C GLU A 31 3.51 3.18 37.00
N LEU A 32 3.52 3.79 38.19
CA LEU A 32 3.66 3.08 39.47
C LEU A 32 2.30 2.87 40.16
N GLU A 33 1.31 3.71 39.85
CA GLU A 33 -0.04 3.58 40.39
C GLU A 33 -0.91 2.78 39.41
N THR A 34 -1.23 1.55 39.80
CA THR A 34 -2.24 0.73 39.12
C THR A 34 -3.59 1.03 39.75
N VAL A 35 -4.36 1.93 39.14
CA VAL A 35 -5.77 2.12 39.49
C VAL A 35 -6.54 0.93 38.91
N VAL A 36 -6.92 0.00 39.78
CA VAL A 36 -7.77 -1.14 39.40
C VAL A 36 -9.22 -0.74 39.59
N GLU A 37 -9.89 -0.38 38.49
CA GLU A 37 -11.35 -0.50 38.35
C GLU A 37 -11.67 -1.12 36.98
N VAL A 38 -11.75 -2.45 37.00
CA VAL A 38 -12.62 -3.38 36.27
C VAL A 38 -13.16 -2.97 34.88
N GLN A 39 -12.66 -3.71 33.87
CA GLN A 39 -13.28 -4.13 32.60
C GLN A 39 -13.41 -3.15 31.42
N ALA A 40 -12.34 -3.09 30.64
CA ALA A 40 -12.39 -3.40 29.20
C ALA A 40 -11.02 -3.95 28.79
N ALA A 41 -11.01 -5.02 27.99
CA ALA A 41 -9.79 -5.73 27.58
C ALA A 41 -8.74 -4.76 27.00
N PRO A 42 -7.43 -4.91 27.33
CA PRO A 42 -6.39 -4.10 26.73
C PRO A 42 -6.24 -4.51 25.26
N GLN A 43 -6.83 -3.73 24.36
CA GLN A 43 -6.41 -3.74 22.97
C GLN A 43 -4.93 -3.38 22.96
N ALA A 44 -4.11 -4.31 22.49
CA ALA A 44 -2.77 -4.01 22.02
C ALA A 44 -2.87 -2.78 21.08
N PRO A 45 -1.87 -1.89 21.02
CA PRO A 45 -1.84 -0.82 20.03
C PRO A 45 -1.83 -1.45 18.64
N SER A 46 -3.05 -1.63 18.12
CA SER A 46 -3.31 -1.94 16.73
C SER A 46 -2.76 -0.74 15.97
N ILE A 47 -1.83 -1.00 15.07
CA ILE A 47 -1.55 -0.11 13.96
C ILE A 47 -2.85 -0.06 13.17
N GLU A 48 -3.79 0.79 13.59
CA GLU A 48 -5.05 0.98 12.88
C GLU A 48 -4.70 1.49 11.49
N ALA A 49 -5.05 0.67 10.50
CA ALA A 49 -5.08 1.12 9.12
C ALA A 49 -5.85 2.45 9.07
N PRO A 50 -5.39 3.43 8.28
CA PRO A 50 -6.04 4.72 8.18
C PRO A 50 -7.54 4.54 7.88
N LYS A 51 -8.38 5.30 8.59
CA LYS A 51 -9.84 5.23 8.47
C LYS A 51 -10.28 5.48 7.02
N PRO A 52 -11.36 4.83 6.54
CA PRO A 52 -11.85 5.00 5.16
C PRO A 52 -12.08 6.45 4.71
N GLU A 53 -12.39 7.34 5.66
CA GLU A 53 -12.62 8.78 5.43
C GLU A 53 -11.34 9.55 5.07
N GLU A 54 -10.16 9.15 5.55
CA GLU A 54 -8.89 9.83 5.28
C GLU A 54 -8.35 9.57 3.86
N MET A 55 -8.95 8.62 3.13
CA MET A 55 -8.53 8.18 1.79
C MET A 55 -9.67 8.27 0.75
N ALA A 56 -10.75 8.98 1.06
CA ALA A 56 -11.96 8.97 0.25
C ALA A 56 -11.73 9.57 -1.16
N GLU A 57 -10.87 10.58 -1.27
CA GLU A 57 -10.57 11.23 -2.55
C GLU A 57 -9.70 10.33 -3.44
N GLU A 58 -8.67 9.70 -2.87
CA GLU A 58 -7.82 8.74 -3.56
C GLU A 58 -8.63 7.53 -4.05
N ARG A 59 -9.53 7.00 -3.20
CA ARG A 59 -10.40 5.88 -3.59
C ARG A 59 -11.33 6.26 -4.73
N LYS A 60 -11.93 7.45 -4.67
CA LYS A 60 -12.80 7.97 -5.72
C LYS A 60 -12.04 8.17 -7.03
N LEU A 61 -10.80 8.64 -6.98
CA LEU A 61 -9.95 8.80 -8.16
C LEU A 61 -9.67 7.44 -8.81
N ILE A 62 -9.25 6.44 -8.02
CA ILE A 62 -8.98 5.09 -8.50
C ILE A 62 -10.23 4.43 -9.07
N GLU A 63 -11.37 4.54 -8.38
CA GLU A 63 -12.65 4.01 -8.86
C GLU A 63 -13.06 4.60 -10.21
N GLN A 64 -12.86 5.91 -10.42
CA GLN A 64 -13.15 6.55 -11.70
C GLN A 64 -12.24 6.03 -12.82
N ILE A 65 -10.93 5.93 -12.56
CA ILE A 65 -9.96 5.42 -13.53
C ILE A 65 -10.26 3.97 -13.88
N ALA A 66 -10.46 3.11 -12.88
CA ALA A 66 -10.77 1.69 -13.05
C ALA A 66 -12.04 1.48 -13.88
N ASN A 67 -13.11 2.25 -13.60
CA ASN A 67 -14.36 2.17 -14.36
C ASN A 67 -14.19 2.59 -15.82
N LEU A 68 -13.42 3.66 -16.08
CA LEU A 68 -13.14 4.11 -17.44
C LEU A 68 -12.33 3.08 -18.22
N HIS A 69 -11.29 2.50 -17.63
CA HIS A 69 -10.54 1.40 -18.27
C HIS A 69 -11.45 0.20 -18.55
N LYS A 70 -12.30 -0.18 -17.58
CA LYS A 70 -13.28 -1.26 -17.76
C LYS A 70 -14.24 -0.99 -18.92
N TRP A 71 -14.74 0.24 -19.06
CA TRP A 71 -15.59 0.61 -20.19
C TRP A 71 -14.82 0.66 -21.51
N ARG A 72 -13.58 1.18 -21.51
CA ARG A 72 -12.70 1.21 -22.68
C ARG A 72 -12.39 -0.19 -23.20
N PHE A 73 -12.09 -1.14 -22.31
CA PHE A 73 -11.86 -2.54 -22.72
C PHE A 73 -13.13 -3.19 -23.26
N LYS A 74 -14.29 -2.96 -22.63
CA LYS A 74 -15.57 -3.46 -23.14
C LYS A 74 -15.92 -2.87 -24.51
N LEU A 75 -15.67 -1.58 -24.71
CA LEU A 75 -15.86 -0.91 -26.00
C LEU A 75 -14.98 -1.55 -27.07
N LEU A 76 -13.71 -1.78 -26.76
CA LEU A 76 -12.78 -2.49 -27.65
C LEU A 76 -13.28 -3.90 -27.98
N ASP A 77 -13.76 -4.66 -26.99
CA ASP A 77 -14.27 -6.01 -27.21
C ASP A 77 -15.49 -6.01 -28.13
N ILE A 78 -16.48 -5.14 -27.86
CA ILE A 78 -17.68 -4.98 -28.70
C ILE A 78 -17.31 -4.62 -30.13
N PHE A 79 -16.38 -3.69 -30.32
CA PHE A 79 -15.92 -3.28 -31.64
C PHE A 79 -15.21 -4.42 -32.39
N LEU A 80 -14.29 -5.12 -31.71
CA LEU A 80 -13.56 -6.25 -32.28
C LEU A 80 -14.46 -7.44 -32.63
N GLU A 81 -15.67 -7.51 -32.07
CA GLU A 81 -16.71 -8.49 -32.39
C GLU A 81 -17.66 -8.02 -33.51
N GLY A 82 -17.45 -6.82 -34.06
CA GLY A 82 -18.28 -6.23 -35.11
C GLY A 82 -19.58 -5.61 -34.61
N GLY A 83 -19.69 -5.35 -33.30
CA GLY A 83 -20.88 -4.78 -32.66
C GLY A 83 -21.00 -3.26 -32.72
N ALA A 84 -20.03 -2.56 -33.33
CA ALA A 84 -20.03 -1.11 -33.43
C ALA A 84 -19.51 -0.63 -34.80
N ASP A 85 -20.07 0.48 -35.28
CA ASP A 85 -19.54 1.21 -36.43
C ASP A 85 -18.22 1.91 -36.07
N VAL A 86 -17.34 2.07 -37.06
CA VAL A 86 -15.99 2.63 -36.88
C VAL A 86 -16.03 4.07 -36.41
N ASP A 87 -16.90 4.90 -36.98
CA ASP A 87 -16.94 6.33 -36.69
C ASP A 87 -17.45 6.54 -35.26
N ILE A 88 -18.50 5.80 -34.88
CA ILE A 88 -19.06 5.82 -33.52
C ILE A 88 -18.05 5.28 -32.50
N PHE A 89 -17.37 4.18 -32.83
CA PHE A 89 -16.34 3.61 -31.97
C PHE A 89 -15.21 4.60 -31.73
N GLU A 90 -14.69 5.24 -32.80
CA GLU A 90 -13.59 6.20 -32.70
C GLU A 90 -13.95 7.39 -31.81
N GLU A 91 -15.14 7.96 -32.00
CA GLU A 91 -15.64 9.08 -31.19
C GLU A 91 -15.65 8.72 -29.69
N VAL A 92 -16.32 7.63 -29.32
CA VAL A 92 -16.44 7.19 -27.92
C VAL A 92 -15.08 6.76 -27.35
N TYR A 93 -14.23 6.13 -28.16
CA TYR A 93 -12.90 5.72 -27.72
C TYR A 93 -12.04 6.94 -27.37
N ARG A 94 -12.05 7.99 -28.21
CA ARG A 94 -11.29 9.23 -27.97
C ARG A 94 -11.80 9.98 -26.74
N GLU A 95 -13.12 9.99 -26.48
CA GLU A 95 -13.66 10.53 -25.23
C GLU A 95 -13.10 9.82 -24.00
N TYR A 96 -13.08 8.49 -24.00
CA TYR A 96 -12.50 7.73 -22.89
C TYR A 96 -10.98 7.94 -22.78
N HIS A 97 -10.26 7.96 -23.89
CA HIS A 97 -8.82 8.25 -23.92
C HIS A 97 -8.51 9.57 -23.22
N ASN A 98 -9.13 10.68 -23.64
CA ASN A 98 -8.89 12.00 -23.08
C ASN A 98 -9.25 12.08 -21.58
N ARG A 99 -10.34 11.42 -21.18
CA ARG A 99 -10.78 11.40 -19.79
C ARG A 99 -9.84 10.57 -18.91
N ILE A 100 -9.37 9.43 -19.41
CA ILE A 100 -8.38 8.59 -18.72
C ILE A 100 -7.07 9.36 -18.56
N GLU A 101 -6.54 9.95 -19.64
CA GLU A 101 -5.31 10.74 -19.61
C GLU A 101 -5.37 11.86 -18.56
N THR A 102 -6.48 12.60 -18.52
CA THR A 102 -6.69 13.66 -17.51
C THR A 102 -6.63 13.14 -16.08
N LEU A 103 -7.22 11.97 -15.80
CA LEU A 103 -7.24 11.40 -14.45
C LEU A 103 -5.93 10.70 -14.10
N GLU A 104 -5.25 10.07 -15.07
CA GLU A 104 -3.94 9.45 -14.89
C GLU A 104 -2.85 10.48 -14.60
N ASN A 105 -2.93 11.66 -15.23
CA ASN A 105 -2.04 12.78 -14.90
C ASN A 105 -2.23 13.22 -13.43
N LYS A 106 -3.48 13.38 -12.98
CA LYS A 106 -3.78 13.69 -11.56
C LYS A 106 -3.29 12.60 -10.61
N LEU A 107 -3.50 11.33 -10.99
CA LEU A 107 -3.01 10.19 -10.23
C LEU A 107 -1.49 10.24 -10.06
N GLN A 108 -0.77 10.56 -11.14
CA GLN A 108 0.67 10.64 -11.13
C GLN A 108 1.18 11.81 -10.29
N GLU A 109 0.54 12.97 -10.36
CA GLU A 109 0.84 14.11 -9.49
C GLU A 109 0.68 13.76 -8.01
N GLU A 110 -0.40 13.08 -7.62
CA GLU A 110 -0.61 12.65 -6.23
C GLU A 110 0.39 11.59 -5.77
N LYS A 111 0.77 10.65 -6.65
CA LYS A 111 1.84 9.68 -6.36
C LYS A 111 3.16 10.39 -6.05
N ILE A 112 3.57 11.31 -6.92
CA ILE A 112 4.84 12.04 -6.77
C ILE A 112 4.86 12.81 -5.45
N LYS A 113 3.79 13.54 -5.13
CA LYS A 113 3.69 14.29 -3.84
C LYS A 113 3.86 13.38 -2.63
N ILE A 114 3.22 12.21 -2.64
CA ILE A 114 3.31 11.25 -1.53
C ILE A 114 4.70 10.61 -1.48
N GLU A 115 5.28 10.25 -2.62
CA GLU A 115 6.62 9.66 -2.72
C GLU A 115 7.70 10.64 -2.23
N GLU A 116 7.64 11.90 -2.65
CA GLU A 116 8.52 12.98 -2.18
C GLU A 116 8.42 13.13 -0.67
N ARG A 117 7.21 13.19 -0.12
CA ARG A 117 7.00 13.32 1.33
C ARG A 117 7.53 12.11 2.10
N ILE A 118 7.32 10.90 1.60
CA ILE A 118 7.88 9.68 2.20
C ILE A 118 9.42 9.74 2.15
N GLY A 119 10.02 10.21 1.05
CA GLY A 119 11.45 10.40 0.90
C GLY A 119 12.04 11.40 1.90
N GLU A 120 11.37 12.55 2.07
CA GLU A 120 11.73 13.55 3.09
C GLU A 120 11.71 12.98 4.51
N LEU A 121 10.62 12.30 4.87
CA LEU A 121 10.44 11.70 6.20
C LEU A 121 11.48 10.61 6.46
N THR A 122 11.79 9.79 5.46
CA THR A 122 12.83 8.76 5.55
C THR A 122 14.20 9.38 5.74
N THR A 123 14.51 10.47 5.04
CA THR A 123 15.77 11.22 5.20
C THR A 123 15.87 11.84 6.59
N LYS A 124 14.79 12.47 7.08
CA LYS A 124 14.71 13.01 8.45
C LYS A 124 14.91 11.93 9.50
N LEU A 125 14.31 10.76 9.32
CA LEU A 125 14.47 9.63 10.23
C LEU A 125 15.92 9.14 10.29
N ASN A 126 16.59 9.05 9.14
CA ASN A 126 18.01 8.68 9.07
C ASN A 126 18.91 9.72 9.76
N GLN A 127 18.68 11.01 9.52
CA GLN A 127 19.41 12.08 10.21
C GLN A 127 19.19 12.05 11.72
N LEU A 128 17.94 11.85 12.15
CA LEU A 128 17.57 11.74 13.56
C LEU A 128 18.30 10.56 14.23
N LYS A 129 18.39 9.41 13.54
CA LYS A 129 19.13 8.23 14.00
C LYS A 129 20.63 8.52 14.16
N VAL A 130 21.27 9.14 13.17
CA VAL A 130 22.69 9.50 13.25
C VAL A 130 22.97 10.45 14.41
N ARG A 131 22.16 11.50 14.56
CA ARG A 131 22.29 12.49 15.65
C ARG A 131 22.11 11.87 17.04
N HIS A 132 21.24 10.87 17.15
CA HIS A 132 21.07 10.10 18.38
C HIS A 132 22.30 9.23 18.66
N GLU A 133 22.81 8.52 17.67
CA GLU A 133 23.99 7.65 17.79
C GLU A 133 25.26 8.41 18.19
N VAL A 134 25.43 9.67 17.74
CA VAL A 134 26.54 10.54 18.15
C VAL A 134 26.28 11.30 19.46
N GLY A 135 25.13 11.10 20.10
CA GLY A 135 24.78 11.71 21.38
C GLY A 135 24.36 13.19 21.31
N GLU A 136 24.12 13.73 20.11
CA GLU A 136 23.64 15.12 19.94
C GLU A 136 22.21 15.33 20.45
N ILE A 137 21.39 14.28 20.43
CA ILE A 137 20.00 14.33 20.92
C ILE A 137 19.74 13.27 22.00
N PRO A 138 19.01 13.61 23.08
CA PRO A 138 18.63 12.65 24.11
C PRO A 138 17.62 11.61 23.61
N ASP A 139 17.63 10.42 24.24
CA ASP A 139 16.70 9.31 23.95
C ASP A 139 15.23 9.75 23.87
N ARG A 140 14.79 10.58 24.81
CA ARG A 140 13.41 11.05 24.86
C ARG A 140 13.03 11.85 23.62
N GLN A 141 13.92 12.72 23.14
CA GLN A 141 13.69 13.54 21.95
C GLN A 141 13.72 12.67 20.69
N TYR A 142 14.67 11.74 20.61
CA TYR A 142 14.74 10.76 19.53
C TYR A 142 13.44 9.95 19.41
N ILE A 143 12.96 9.39 20.52
CA ILE A 143 11.75 8.56 20.54
C ILE A 143 10.51 9.37 20.12
N MET A 144 10.34 10.58 20.63
CA MET A 144 9.19 11.42 20.28
C MET A 144 9.16 11.76 18.79
N SER A 145 10.26 12.29 18.25
CA SER A 145 10.34 12.64 16.82
C SER A 145 10.25 11.43 15.91
N LYS A 146 10.80 10.27 16.32
CA LYS A 146 10.64 9.02 15.58
C LYS A 146 9.18 8.59 15.51
N LEU A 147 8.46 8.62 16.63
CA LEU A 147 7.03 8.23 16.67
C LEU A 147 6.16 9.14 15.79
N GLU A 148 6.45 10.44 15.75
CA GLU A 148 5.76 11.39 14.87
C GLU A 148 5.99 11.07 13.40
N ILE A 149 7.26 10.84 13.00
CA ILE A 149 7.61 10.47 11.62
C ILE A 149 6.96 9.12 11.25
N ASP A 150 7.06 8.11 12.11
CA ASP A 150 6.49 6.79 11.87
C ASP A 150 4.96 6.85 11.71
N LYS A 151 4.28 7.74 12.46
CA LYS A 151 2.84 7.97 12.36
C LYS A 151 2.44 8.66 11.05
N GLU A 152 3.25 9.58 10.53
CA GLU A 152 3.02 10.15 9.20
C GLU A 152 3.24 9.09 8.11
N LEU A 153 4.33 8.32 8.19
CA LEU A 153 4.62 7.25 7.24
C LEU A 153 3.55 6.16 7.22
N SER A 154 2.95 5.83 8.37
CA SER A 154 1.87 4.84 8.45
C SER A 154 0.57 5.30 7.77
N LYS A 155 0.36 6.61 7.59
CA LYS A 155 -0.75 7.18 6.82
C LYS A 155 -0.44 7.28 5.33
N LEU A 156 0.79 7.64 4.97
CA LEU A 156 1.19 7.87 3.58
C LEU A 156 1.41 6.57 2.79
N ARG A 157 1.98 5.53 3.40
CA ARG A 157 2.26 4.26 2.70
C ARG A 157 0.99 3.56 2.20
N PRO A 158 -0.09 3.44 2.99
CA PRO A 158 -1.35 2.87 2.48
C PRO A 158 -1.97 3.69 1.35
N LYS A 159 -1.92 5.03 1.44
CA LYS A 159 -2.36 5.92 0.35
C LYS A 159 -1.59 5.66 -0.94
N LEU A 160 -0.26 5.60 -0.86
CA LEU A 160 0.57 5.28 -2.02
C LEU A 160 0.23 3.89 -2.58
N GLY A 161 0.01 2.89 -1.72
CA GLY A 161 -0.38 1.55 -2.13
C GLY A 161 -1.69 1.51 -2.91
N LEU A 162 -2.72 2.24 -2.45
CA LEU A 162 -3.99 2.41 -3.17
C LEU A 162 -3.76 3.05 -4.55
N LEU A 163 -3.01 4.16 -4.60
CA LEU A 163 -2.76 4.86 -5.86
C LEU A 163 -1.96 4.02 -6.86
N GLN A 164 -1.13 3.08 -6.39
CA GLN A 164 -0.36 2.17 -7.23
C GLN A 164 -1.22 1.15 -7.99
N ASN A 165 -2.51 0.98 -7.65
CA ASN A 165 -3.42 0.06 -8.34
C ASN A 165 -4.59 0.78 -9.04
N PRO A 166 -4.37 1.45 -10.19
CA PRO A 166 -5.41 2.20 -10.89
C PRO A 166 -6.50 1.35 -11.54
N PHE A 167 -6.34 0.02 -11.56
CA PHE A 167 -7.26 -0.90 -12.22
C PHE A 167 -8.18 -1.64 -11.25
N ASP A 168 -7.97 -1.48 -9.94
CA ASP A 168 -8.71 -2.21 -8.90
C ASP A 168 -8.65 -3.75 -9.07
N VAL A 169 -7.53 -4.25 -9.61
CA VAL A 169 -7.32 -5.69 -9.85
C VAL A 169 -6.60 -6.31 -8.65
N ARG A 170 -7.08 -7.48 -8.21
CA ARG A 170 -6.40 -8.26 -7.16
C ARG A 170 -5.04 -8.74 -7.66
N LEU A 171 -4.03 -8.75 -6.77
CA LEU A 171 -2.70 -9.24 -7.15
C LEU A 171 -2.75 -10.68 -7.69
N ALA A 172 -3.65 -11.53 -7.19
CA ALA A 172 -3.85 -12.89 -7.69
C ALA A 172 -4.28 -12.95 -9.17
N ASP A 173 -5.07 -11.98 -9.64
CA ASP A 173 -5.66 -11.96 -10.97
C ASP A 173 -4.80 -11.22 -12.01
N LEU A 174 -3.74 -10.53 -11.56
CA LEU A 174 -2.88 -9.73 -12.43
C LEU A 174 -2.34 -10.48 -13.65
N PRO A 175 -1.86 -11.74 -13.57
CA PRO A 175 -1.37 -12.44 -14.77
C PRO A 175 -2.46 -12.62 -15.83
N ALA A 176 -3.68 -12.95 -15.41
CA ALA A 176 -4.81 -13.10 -16.33
C ALA A 176 -5.24 -11.75 -16.92
N PHE A 177 -5.23 -10.69 -16.10
CA PHE A 177 -5.50 -9.34 -16.55
C PHE A 177 -4.46 -8.86 -17.57
N GLU A 178 -3.17 -9.03 -17.29
CA GLU A 178 -2.05 -8.70 -18.19
C GLU A 178 -2.21 -9.41 -19.54
N GLU A 179 -2.46 -10.72 -19.52
CA GLU A 179 -2.68 -11.50 -20.75
C GLU A 179 -3.89 -11.00 -21.53
N SER A 180 -4.96 -10.61 -20.84
CA SER A 180 -6.14 -10.03 -21.49
C SER A 180 -5.82 -8.71 -22.20
N VAL A 181 -4.91 -7.88 -21.68
CA VAL A 181 -4.48 -6.64 -22.32
C VAL A 181 -3.58 -6.96 -23.52
N ARG A 182 -2.63 -7.90 -23.38
CA ARG A 182 -1.76 -8.36 -24.46
C ARG A 182 -2.57 -8.91 -25.64
N SER A 183 -3.56 -9.75 -25.37
CA SER A 183 -4.41 -10.32 -26.42
C SER A 183 -5.19 -9.25 -27.19
N ARG A 184 -5.67 -8.18 -26.53
CA ARG A 184 -6.32 -7.04 -27.19
C ARG A 184 -5.37 -6.28 -28.10
N ILE A 185 -4.13 -6.04 -27.66
CA ILE A 185 -3.08 -5.43 -28.49
C ILE A 185 -2.88 -6.23 -29.78
N GLU A 186 -2.72 -7.55 -29.66
CA GLU A 186 -2.47 -8.42 -30.81
C GLU A 186 -3.69 -8.51 -31.74
N ARG A 187 -4.91 -8.53 -31.19
CA ARG A 187 -6.15 -8.44 -32.00
C ARG A 187 -6.23 -7.13 -32.77
N ILE A 188 -5.94 -5.99 -32.15
CA ILE A 188 -5.97 -4.68 -32.81
C ILE A 188 -4.90 -4.60 -33.92
N LYS A 189 -3.67 -5.07 -33.66
CA LYS A 189 -2.61 -5.09 -34.67
C LYS A 189 -2.95 -5.98 -35.86
N SER A 190 -3.55 -7.15 -35.62
CA SER A 190 -3.84 -8.13 -36.68
C SER A 190 -5.11 -7.82 -37.47
N SER A 191 -6.15 -7.28 -36.82
CA SER A 191 -7.47 -7.10 -37.43
C SER A 191 -7.89 -5.63 -37.61
N GLY A 192 -7.17 -4.66 -37.05
CA GLY A 192 -7.57 -3.25 -37.08
C GLY A 192 -7.77 -2.70 -38.50
N LYS A 193 -6.85 -3.00 -39.42
CA LYS A 193 -6.97 -2.57 -40.83
C LYS A 193 -8.17 -3.21 -41.54
N SER A 194 -8.43 -4.49 -41.28
CA SER A 194 -9.60 -5.18 -41.85
C SER A 194 -10.92 -4.63 -41.31
N LEU A 195 -10.90 -4.09 -40.10
CA LEU A 195 -12.01 -3.39 -39.46
C LEU A 195 -12.08 -1.91 -39.86
N LYS A 196 -11.32 -1.49 -40.88
CA LYS A 196 -11.27 -0.13 -41.42
C LYS A 196 -10.81 0.95 -40.42
N LEU A 197 -10.10 0.57 -39.35
CA LEU A 197 -9.44 1.54 -38.49
C LEU A 197 -8.31 2.24 -39.25
N SER A 198 -8.14 3.54 -39.00
CA SER A 198 -6.99 4.31 -39.48
C SER A 198 -5.70 3.85 -38.77
N ASP A 199 -4.55 4.01 -39.42
CA ASP A 199 -3.26 3.70 -38.80
C ASP A 199 -3.00 4.58 -37.57
N GLU A 200 -3.49 5.82 -37.56
CA GLU A 200 -3.43 6.71 -36.40
C GLU A 200 -4.20 6.13 -35.20
N LEU A 201 -5.44 5.70 -35.41
CA LEU A 201 -6.28 5.15 -34.35
C LEU A 201 -5.74 3.80 -33.85
N ILE A 202 -5.23 2.95 -34.74
CA ILE A 202 -4.55 1.71 -34.35
C ILE A 202 -3.37 2.01 -33.40
N ASN A 203 -2.52 2.96 -33.78
CA ASN A 203 -1.36 3.33 -32.96
C ASN A 203 -1.79 3.93 -31.62
N LEU A 204 -2.83 4.78 -31.60
CA LEU A 204 -3.40 5.32 -30.37
C LEU A 204 -3.84 4.22 -29.41
N ILE A 205 -4.64 3.27 -29.89
CA ILE A 205 -5.13 2.13 -29.08
C ILE A 205 -3.97 1.26 -28.58
N VAL A 206 -3.00 0.96 -29.45
CA VAL A 206 -1.85 0.14 -29.06
C VAL A 206 -1.00 0.83 -28.00
N ASN A 207 -0.78 2.14 -28.12
CA ASN A 207 -0.04 2.92 -27.13
C ASN A 207 -0.78 2.97 -25.79
N ASP A 208 -2.10 3.20 -25.82
CA ASP A 208 -2.96 3.18 -24.63
C ASP A 208 -2.88 1.86 -23.86
N LEU A 209 -2.99 0.73 -24.57
CA LEU A 209 -2.91 -0.60 -23.97
C LEU A 209 -1.49 -0.92 -23.50
N SER A 210 -0.47 -0.41 -24.19
CA SER A 210 0.93 -0.58 -23.77
C SER A 210 1.24 0.20 -22.49
N SER A 211 0.69 1.41 -22.35
CA SER A 211 0.77 2.20 -21.11
C SER A 211 0.12 1.46 -19.93
N VAL A 212 -1.02 0.79 -20.17
CA VAL A 212 -1.64 -0.10 -19.18
C VAL A 212 -0.65 -1.19 -18.75
N LEU A 213 -0.02 -1.89 -19.68
CA LEU A 213 0.99 -2.92 -19.35
C LEU A 213 2.17 -2.36 -18.56
N GLU A 214 2.65 -1.16 -18.91
CA GLU A 214 3.76 -0.51 -18.21
C GLU A 214 3.40 -0.21 -16.75
N SER A 215 2.20 0.34 -16.52
CA SER A 215 1.71 0.65 -15.17
C SER A 215 1.50 -0.60 -14.29
N LEU A 216 1.29 -1.78 -14.88
CA LEU A 216 1.18 -3.05 -14.16
C LEU A 216 2.52 -3.57 -13.64
N ASN A 217 3.66 -3.11 -14.15
CA ASN A 217 4.98 -3.68 -13.82
C ASN A 217 5.27 -3.72 -12.31
N VAL A 218 4.93 -2.66 -11.58
CA VAL A 218 5.14 -2.58 -10.12
C VAL A 218 4.30 -3.63 -9.39
N LEU A 219 3.03 -3.78 -9.77
CA LEU A 219 2.12 -4.75 -9.18
C LEU A 219 2.51 -6.19 -9.55
N MET A 220 2.97 -6.41 -10.78
CA MET A 220 3.49 -7.70 -11.23
C MET A 220 4.75 -8.12 -10.47
N GLU A 221 5.63 -7.18 -10.15
CA GLU A 221 6.80 -7.45 -9.32
C GLU A 221 6.39 -7.84 -7.89
N GLN A 222 5.37 -7.19 -7.32
CA GLN A 222 4.81 -7.59 -6.03
C GLN A 222 4.20 -9.00 -6.08
N HIS A 223 3.42 -9.31 -7.12
CA HIS A 223 2.87 -10.65 -7.35
C HIS A 223 3.98 -11.72 -7.39
N ARG A 224 5.04 -11.48 -8.18
CA ARG A 224 6.16 -12.41 -8.33
C ARG A 224 6.87 -12.66 -7.00
N LYS A 225 7.11 -11.62 -6.21
CA LYS A 225 7.72 -11.73 -4.88
C LYS A 225 6.89 -12.59 -3.93
N ILE A 226 5.58 -12.35 -3.86
CA ILE A 226 4.70 -13.13 -2.99
C ILE A 226 4.63 -14.59 -3.44
N LYS A 227 4.52 -14.84 -4.74
CA LYS A 227 4.57 -16.21 -5.30
C LYS A 227 5.89 -16.92 -5.02
N HIS A 228 7.01 -16.21 -5.12
CA HIS A 228 8.31 -16.76 -4.79
C HIS A 228 8.39 -17.18 -3.31
N GLU A 229 7.95 -16.33 -2.39
CA GLU A 229 7.94 -16.66 -0.96
C GLU A 229 6.97 -17.81 -0.63
N LEU A 230 5.81 -17.90 -1.31
CA LEU A 230 4.91 -19.05 -1.18
C LEU A 230 5.58 -20.36 -1.62
N ASN A 231 6.27 -20.35 -2.76
CA ASN A 231 6.97 -21.54 -3.27
C ASN A 231 8.11 -21.97 -2.32
N LYS A 232 8.86 -21.00 -1.79
CA LYS A 232 9.92 -21.25 -0.80
C LYS A 232 9.36 -21.82 0.49
N LEU A 233 8.24 -21.27 0.98
CA LEU A 233 7.53 -21.76 2.15
C LEU A 233 7.05 -23.20 1.97
N GLU A 234 6.47 -23.51 0.79
CA GLU A 234 6.04 -24.86 0.44
C GLU A 234 7.20 -25.86 0.38
N LEU A 235 8.34 -25.45 -0.19
CA LEU A 235 9.54 -26.30 -0.22
C LEU A 235 10.03 -26.62 1.19
N ARG A 236 10.13 -25.62 2.07
CA ARG A 236 10.57 -25.79 3.48
C ARG A 236 9.66 -26.75 4.25
N TYR A 237 8.35 -26.66 4.03
CA TYR A 237 7.40 -27.61 4.60
C TYR A 237 7.63 -29.02 4.07
N LYS A 238 7.78 -29.20 2.75
CA LYS A 238 8.00 -30.52 2.13
C LYS A 238 9.28 -31.23 2.59
N ILE A 239 10.33 -30.47 2.92
CA ILE A 239 11.59 -31.02 3.45
C ILE A 239 11.58 -31.19 4.98
N GLY A 240 10.47 -30.87 5.65
CA GLY A 240 10.30 -31.06 7.09
C GLY A 240 10.95 -29.98 7.97
N GLU A 241 11.36 -28.84 7.41
CA GLU A 241 11.89 -27.71 8.18
C GLU A 241 10.80 -26.94 8.94
N LEU A 242 9.54 -27.11 8.56
CA LEU A 242 8.39 -26.42 9.15
C LEU A 242 7.35 -27.42 9.64
N LYS A 243 6.72 -27.09 10.76
CA LYS A 243 5.51 -27.78 11.21
C LYS A 243 4.31 -27.35 10.38
N GLU A 244 3.29 -28.20 10.35
CA GLU A 244 2.07 -27.96 9.57
C GLU A 244 1.33 -26.69 10.00
N ASP A 245 1.23 -26.42 11.30
CA ASP A 245 0.61 -25.21 11.85
C ASP A 245 1.37 -23.93 11.45
N GLU A 246 2.71 -23.96 11.55
CA GLU A 246 3.57 -22.85 11.12
C GLU A 246 3.46 -22.60 9.61
N TYR A 247 3.42 -23.67 8.80
CA TYR A 247 3.24 -23.59 7.36
C TYR A 247 1.89 -22.96 6.99
N LEU A 248 0.78 -23.45 7.56
CA LEU A 248 -0.55 -22.97 7.27
C LEU A 248 -0.73 -21.49 7.67
N ALA A 249 -0.21 -21.09 8.83
CA ALA A 249 -0.29 -19.70 9.29
C ALA A 249 0.48 -18.74 8.35
N GLN A 250 1.70 -19.11 7.93
CA GLN A 250 2.50 -18.29 7.01
C GLN A 250 1.89 -18.26 5.60
N LYS A 251 1.37 -19.40 5.14
CA LYS A 251 0.71 -19.51 3.83
C LYS A 251 -0.51 -18.62 3.77
N GLN A 252 -1.40 -18.71 4.77
CA GLN A 252 -2.59 -17.87 4.84
C GLN A 252 -2.26 -16.37 4.84
N ARG A 253 -1.17 -15.98 5.54
CA ARG A 253 -0.71 -14.58 5.55
C ARG A 253 -0.25 -14.09 4.17
N LEU A 254 0.43 -14.93 3.39
CA LEU A 254 0.88 -14.59 2.04
C LEU A 254 -0.27 -14.63 1.03
N GLU A 255 -1.17 -15.60 1.14
CA GLU A 255 -2.39 -15.69 0.31
C GLU A 255 -3.29 -14.48 0.53
N LYS A 256 -3.46 -14.03 1.78
CA LYS A 256 -4.19 -12.79 2.08
C LYS A 256 -3.57 -11.57 1.38
N GLN A 257 -2.25 -11.52 1.22
CA GLN A 257 -1.63 -10.43 0.45
C GLN A 257 -1.96 -10.47 -1.03
N LEU A 258 -2.15 -11.65 -1.61
CA LEU A 258 -2.59 -11.80 -3.01
C LEU A 258 -4.06 -11.40 -3.21
N GLU A 259 -4.88 -11.53 -2.16
CA GLU A 259 -6.30 -11.18 -2.18
C GLU A 259 -6.57 -9.69 -1.91
N MET A 260 -5.60 -8.93 -1.40
CA MET A 260 -5.78 -7.51 -1.14
C MET A 260 -5.98 -6.73 -2.45
N GLN A 261 -7.09 -6.00 -2.51
CA GLN A 261 -7.23 -4.79 -3.31
C GLN A 261 -6.77 -3.64 -2.41
N PHE A 262 -5.72 -2.92 -2.82
CA PHE A 262 -5.24 -1.76 -2.10
C PHE A 262 -6.17 -0.57 -2.32
#